data_AF-A0A838VI48-F1
#
_entry.id   AF-A0A838VI48-F1
#
_cell.length_a   1.000
_cell.length_b   1.000
_cell.length_c   1.000
_cell.angle_alpha   90.00
_cell.angle_beta   90.00
_cell.angle_gamma   90.00
#
_symmetry.space_group_name_H-M   'P 1'
#
loop_
_entity.id
_entity.type
_entity.pdbx_description
1 polymer ?
#
loop_
_entity_poly.entity_id
_entity_poly.type
_entity_poly.pdbx_seq_one_letter_code
_entity_poly.pdbx_strand_id
1 'polypeptide(L)'
;MQNIANIEQIILKNLRQLPPEKQQEVLDFTEFLRQKLAPQVSSSKPSLRQIAAMSLAERHQHLAQFIPQTADDFLTNEELTEFSVLDTEDWELEYD
;
A
#
# COMPACT_ATOMS: atom_id res chain seq x y z
N MET A 1 25.25 7.11 28.44
CA MET A 1 24.44 5.89 28.63
C MET A 1 23.32 6.21 29.60
N GLN A 2 22.18 6.69 29.11
CA GLN A 2 20.99 6.87 29.96
C GLN A 2 20.33 5.49 30.10
N ASN A 3 20.39 4.95 31.31
CA ASN A 3 19.93 3.60 31.64
C ASN A 3 18.45 3.41 31.29
N ILE A 4 18.14 2.35 30.54
CA ILE A 4 16.76 1.93 30.20
C ILE A 4 15.91 1.75 31.47
N ALA A 5 16.54 1.33 32.58
CA ALA A 5 15.90 1.22 33.89
C ALA A 5 15.35 2.56 34.44
N ASN A 6 15.88 3.71 33.97
CA ASN A 6 15.41 5.02 34.40
C ASN A 6 14.14 5.45 33.66
N ILE A 7 14.00 5.11 32.37
CA ILE A 7 12.87 5.56 31.56
C ILE A 7 11.59 4.79 31.87
N GLU A 8 11.66 3.47 32.08
CA GLU A 8 10.49 2.66 32.46
C GLU A 8 9.89 3.14 33.79
N GLN A 9 10.73 3.46 34.76
CA GLN A 9 10.29 3.98 36.06
C GLN A 9 9.63 5.36 35.93
N ILE A 10 10.16 6.24 35.08
CA ILE A 10 9.57 7.55 34.82
C ILE A 10 8.21 7.40 34.14
N ILE A 11 8.09 6.52 33.15
CA ILE A 11 6.82 6.28 32.43
C ILE A 11 5.76 5.75 33.42
N LEU A 12 6.10 4.74 34.23
CA LEU A 12 5.18 4.18 35.22
C LEU A 12 4.74 5.22 36.26
N LYS A 13 5.65 6.08 36.71
CA LYS A 13 5.33 7.16 37.65
C LYS A 13 4.32 8.15 37.05
N ASN A 14 4.54 8.57 35.81
CA ASN A 14 3.63 9.51 35.13
C ASN A 14 2.28 8.85 34.81
N LEU A 15 2.26 7.60 34.35
CA LEU A 15 1.03 6.88 33.99
C LEU A 15 0.09 6.71 35.19
N ARG A 16 0.64 6.44 36.38
CA ARG A 16 -0.15 6.34 37.63
C ARG A 16 -0.77 7.66 38.11
N GLN A 17 -0.26 8.80 37.64
CA GLN A 17 -0.82 10.12 37.98
C GLN A 17 -1.97 10.53 37.06
N LEU A 18 -2.16 9.82 35.94
CA LEU A 18 -3.20 10.12 34.97
C LEU A 18 -4.56 9.53 35.39
N PRO A 19 -5.68 10.19 35.01
CA PRO A 19 -7.02 9.61 35.10
C PRO A 19 -7.16 8.32 34.27
N PRO A 20 -8.12 7.44 34.59
CA PRO A 20 -8.32 6.16 33.91
C PRO A 20 -8.46 6.28 32.38
N GLU A 21 -9.15 7.32 31.92
CA GLU A 21 -9.39 7.57 30.50
C GLU A 21 -8.07 7.87 29.77
N LYS A 22 -7.18 8.62 30.42
CA LYS A 22 -5.86 8.97 29.88
C LYS A 22 -4.86 7.83 29.98
N GLN A 23 -5.03 6.94 30.95
CA GLN A 23 -4.25 5.70 31.00
C GLN A 23 -4.59 4.81 29.81
N GLN A 24 -5.87 4.70 29.44
CA GLN A 24 -6.30 3.94 28.26
C GLN A 24 -5.72 4.54 26.97
N GLU A 25 -5.75 5.86 26.81
CA GLU A 25 -5.18 6.53 25.64
C GLU A 25 -3.67 6.25 25.47
N VAL A 26 -2.93 6.18 26.59
CA VAL A 26 -1.51 5.80 26.55
C VAL A 26 -1.34 4.33 26.15
N LEU A 27 -2.18 3.42 26.65
CA LEU A 27 -2.16 2.02 26.22
C LEU A 27 -2.42 1.91 24.71
N ASP A 28 -3.48 2.55 24.22
CA ASP A 28 -3.84 2.56 22.80
C ASP A 28 -2.68 3.11 21.95
N PHE A 29 -2.01 4.17 22.41
CA PHE A 29 -0.84 4.73 21.74
C PHE A 29 0.34 3.75 21.71
N THR A 30 0.62 3.03 22.81
CA THR A 30 1.67 2.01 22.80
C THR A 30 1.36 0.84 21.89
N GLU A 31 0.10 0.42 21.80
CA GLU A 31 -0.34 -0.61 20.86
C GLU A 31 -0.21 -0.14 19.42
N PHE A 32 -0.60 1.10 19.13
CA PHE A 32 -0.40 1.74 17.83
C PHE A 32 1.08 1.77 17.45
N LEU A 33 1.96 2.18 18.38
CA LEU A 33 3.41 2.16 18.14
C LEU A 33 3.93 0.76 17.88
N ARG A 34 3.45 -0.25 18.62
CA ARG A 34 3.80 -1.66 18.39
C ARG A 34 3.36 -2.12 17.00
N GLN A 35 2.18 -1.74 16.52
CA GLN A 35 1.70 -2.07 15.18
C GLN A 35 2.49 -1.35 14.09
N LYS A 36 2.84 -0.08 14.30
CA LYS A 36 3.60 0.74 13.35
C LYS A 36 5.07 0.32 13.25
N LEU A 37 5.67 -0.07 14.37
CA LEU A 37 7.08 -0.44 14.49
C LEU A 37 7.31 -1.95 14.42
N ALA A 38 6.26 -2.77 14.55
CA ALA A 38 6.34 -4.15 14.10
C ALA A 38 6.90 -4.07 12.67
N PRO A 39 7.98 -4.80 12.35
CA PRO A 39 8.36 -4.96 10.96
C PRO A 39 7.08 -5.42 10.31
N GLN A 40 6.53 -4.58 9.41
CA GLN A 40 5.41 -4.94 8.57
C GLN A 40 5.79 -6.32 8.08
N VAL A 41 5.19 -7.36 8.68
CA VAL A 41 5.47 -8.75 8.33
C VAL A 41 5.23 -8.68 6.87
N SER A 42 6.31 -8.79 6.10
CA SER A 42 6.31 -8.34 4.73
C SER A 42 5.05 -8.94 4.15
N SER A 43 4.06 -8.09 3.85
CA SER A 43 3.16 -8.39 2.78
C SER A 43 4.15 -8.36 1.62
N SER A 44 4.87 -9.48 1.44
CA SER A 44 5.64 -9.78 0.29
C SER A 44 4.58 -9.70 -0.76
N LYS A 45 4.43 -8.49 -1.33
CA LYS A 45 3.48 -8.24 -2.38
C LYS A 45 3.78 -9.37 -3.35
N PRO A 46 2.80 -10.24 -3.62
CA PRO A 46 3.07 -11.44 -4.39
C PRO A 46 3.80 -10.99 -5.65
N SER A 47 4.93 -11.64 -5.94
CA SER A 47 5.69 -11.32 -7.15
C SER A 47 4.74 -11.39 -8.35
N LEU A 48 5.07 -10.68 -9.44
CA LEU A 48 4.24 -10.73 -10.65
C LEU A 48 3.99 -12.17 -11.14
N ARG A 49 4.96 -13.07 -10.94
CA ARG A 49 4.81 -14.51 -11.22
C ARG A 49 3.76 -15.18 -10.33
N GLN A 50 3.74 -14.85 -9.04
CA GLN A 50 2.74 -15.36 -8.10
C GLN A 50 1.34 -14.81 -8.42
N ILE A 51 1.21 -13.53 -8.75
CA ILE A 51 -0.06 -12.91 -9.17
C ILE A 51 -0.57 -13.55 -10.47
N ALA A 52 0.31 -13.83 -11.44
CA ALA A 52 -0.07 -14.49 -12.68
C ALA A 52 -0.60 -15.91 -12.47
N ALA A 53 -0.05 -16.63 -11.48
CA ALA A 53 -0.46 -18.00 -11.15
C ALA A 53 -1.78 -18.10 -10.35
N MET A 54 -2.32 -16.99 -9.83
CA MET A 54 -3.58 -16.95 -9.09
C MET A 54 -4.81 -17.07 -10.00
N SER A 55 -5.98 -17.34 -9.41
CA SER A 55 -7.26 -17.29 -10.12
C SER A 55 -7.56 -15.88 -10.63
N LEU A 56 -8.44 -15.78 -11.63
CA LEU A 56 -8.80 -14.47 -12.22
C LEU A 56 -9.35 -13.51 -11.17
N ALA A 57 -10.16 -13.99 -10.22
CA ALA A 57 -10.78 -13.18 -9.18
C ALA A 57 -9.73 -12.61 -8.21
N GLU A 58 -8.81 -13.44 -7.73
CA GLU A 58 -7.74 -13.04 -6.82
C GLU A 58 -6.76 -12.07 -7.50
N ARG A 59 -6.43 -12.34 -8.78
CA ARG A 59 -5.61 -11.44 -9.58
C ARG A 59 -6.22 -10.04 -9.66
N HIS A 60 -7.52 -9.94 -9.93
CA HIS A 60 -8.22 -8.65 -10.00
C HIS A 60 -8.14 -7.89 -8.68
N GLN A 61 -8.25 -8.55 -7.53
CA GLN A 61 -8.11 -7.88 -6.23
C GLN A 61 -6.74 -7.23 -6.06
N HIS A 62 -5.67 -7.89 -6.50
CA HIS A 62 -4.32 -7.33 -6.43
C HIS A 62 -4.10 -6.18 -7.41
N LEU A 63 -4.60 -6.29 -8.63
CA LEU A 63 -4.41 -5.29 -9.68
C LEU A 63 -5.35 -4.08 -9.54
N ALA A 64 -6.49 -4.22 -8.85
CA ALA A 64 -7.52 -3.18 -8.74
C ALA A 64 -6.99 -1.82 -8.27
N GLN A 65 -6.01 -1.80 -7.37
CA GLN A 65 -5.41 -0.56 -6.86
C GLN A 65 -4.66 0.24 -7.93
N PHE A 66 -4.20 -0.41 -9.00
CA PHE A 66 -3.43 0.21 -10.08
C PHE A 66 -4.32 0.63 -11.27
N ILE A 67 -5.52 0.04 -11.40
CA ILE A 67 -6.44 0.30 -12.52
C ILE A 67 -6.75 1.81 -12.70
N PRO A 68 -7.06 2.59 -11.65
CA PRO A 68 -7.37 4.01 -11.82
C PRO A 68 -6.17 4.80 -12.35
N GLN A 69 -4.97 4.50 -11.87
CA GLN A 69 -3.74 5.16 -12.33
C GLN A 69 -3.44 4.77 -13.78
N THR A 70 -3.58 3.50 -14.12
CA THR A 70 -3.41 3.04 -15.51
C THR A 70 -4.41 3.72 -16.46
N ALA A 71 -5.66 3.91 -16.04
CA ALA A 71 -6.65 4.62 -16.84
C ALA A 71 -6.26 6.10 -17.08
N ASP A 72 -5.68 6.76 -16.07
CA ASP A 72 -5.16 8.12 -16.19
C ASP A 72 -3.93 8.19 -17.10
N ASP A 73 -3.03 7.21 -16.99
CA ASP A 73 -1.85 7.09 -17.86
C ASP A 73 -2.27 7.00 -19.35
N PHE A 74 -3.32 6.24 -19.67
CA PHE A 74 -3.85 6.15 -21.05
C PHE A 74 -4.46 7.47 -21.56
N LEU A 75 -4.86 8.39 -20.68
CA LEU A 75 -5.42 9.69 -21.07
C LEU A 75 -4.35 10.77 -21.21
N THR A 76 -3.23 10.63 -20.50
CA THR A 76 -2.25 11.69 -20.31
C THR A 76 -0.89 11.40 -20.94
N ASN A 77 -0.57 10.12 -21.17
CA ASN A 77 0.69 9.72 -21.79
C ASN A 77 0.52 9.57 -23.31
N GLU A 78 1.11 10.51 -24.05
CA GLU A 78 1.07 10.53 -25.53
C GLU A 78 1.51 9.19 -26.15
N GLU A 79 2.57 8.56 -25.63
CA GLU A 79 3.07 7.25 -26.12
C GLU A 79 2.04 6.11 -25.94
N LEU A 80 1.16 6.21 -24.95
CA LEU A 80 0.09 5.24 -24.72
C LEU A 80 -1.20 5.58 -25.48
N THR A 81 -1.32 6.83 -25.96
CA THR A 81 -2.41 7.26 -26.84
C THR A 81 -2.15 6.95 -28.31
N GLU A 82 -0.92 6.57 -28.70
CA GLU A 82 -0.53 6.26 -30.09
C GLU A 82 -1.32 5.10 -30.71
N PHE A 83 -1.99 4.26 -29.91
CA PHE A 83 -2.93 3.26 -30.44
C PHE A 83 -4.23 3.86 -31.02
N SER A 84 -4.44 5.16 -30.85
CA SER A 84 -5.59 5.89 -31.41
C SER A 84 -5.39 6.31 -32.87
N VAL A 85 -4.19 6.09 -33.44
CA VAL A 85 -3.80 6.56 -34.79
C VAL A 85 -3.57 5.37 -35.74
N LEU A 86 -4.37 4.31 -35.60
CA LEU A 86 -4.62 3.41 -36.72
C LEU A 86 -6.06 3.65 -37.13
N ASP A 87 -6.26 4.66 -37.99
CA ASP A 87 -7.52 4.80 -38.71
C ASP A 87 -7.82 3.48 -39.41
N THR A 88 -9.11 3.14 -39.52
CA THR A 88 -9.55 1.87 -40.13
C THR A 88 -9.09 1.71 -41.59
N GLU A 89 -8.60 2.80 -42.19
CA GLU A 89 -8.04 2.90 -43.53
C GLU A 89 -6.67 2.19 -43.68
N ASP A 90 -5.91 1.96 -42.60
CA ASP A 90 -4.59 1.30 -42.67
C ASP A 90 -4.67 -0.24 -42.80
N TRP A 91 -5.89 -0.80 -42.71
CA TRP A 91 -6.16 -2.22 -42.95
C TRP A 91 -6.61 -2.52 -44.39
N GLU A 92 -6.81 -1.50 -45.23
CA GLU A 92 -6.99 -1.69 -46.67
C GLU A 92 -5.62 -1.92 -47.32
N LEU A 93 -5.16 -3.17 -47.27
CA LEU A 93 -4.12 -3.64 -48.18
C LEU A 93 -4.69 -3.56 -49.60
N GLU A 94 -4.32 -2.52 -50.35
CA GLU A 94 -4.42 -2.52 -51.81
C GLU A 94 -3.63 -3.72 -52.33
N TYR A 95 -4.34 -4.82 -52.60
CA TYR A 95 -3.82 -5.91 -53.41
C TYR A 95 -4.09 -5.56 -54.87
N ASP A 96 -3.03 -5.15 -55.58
CA ASP A 96 -2.96 -5.09 -57.06
C ASP A 96 -3.16 -6.49 -57.70
#